data_AF-J4HVE7-F1
#
_entry.id   AF-J4HVE7-F1
#
_cell.length_a   1.000
_cell.length_b   1.000
_cell.length_c   1.000
_cell.angle_alpha   90.00
_cell.angle_beta   90.00
_cell.angle_gamma   90.00
#
_symmetry.space_group_name_H-M   'P 1'
#
loop_
_entity.id
_entity.type
_entity.pdbx_description
1 polymer ?
#
loop_
_entity_poly.entity_id
_entity_poly.type
_entity_poly.pdbx_seq_one_letter_code
_entity_poly.pdbx_strand_id
1 'polypeptide(L)'
;MIIIIEEIIPLVVLYAPFVLPSTCLLPSQKERIDAKRREKQRLRVLASKPLFDRLRARMLASPATPVAALLDQPTLVALNGVLSLSTLGPNALRMRRLRQHLSAIAQDDALLRHESFGKMLSHAELRDAIEERGIITEGLSPKLWEARLESWLSSVDGEEDAFRHRVLLVASNGAGKF
;
A
#
# COMPACT_ATOMS: atom_id res chain seq x y z
N MET A 1 11.29 21.85 -33.61
CA MET A 1 12.26 21.81 -32.48
C MET A 1 12.19 20.45 -31.80
N ILE A 2 12.87 19.43 -32.34
CA ILE A 2 12.93 18.07 -31.76
C ILE A 2 14.36 17.76 -31.26
N ILE A 3 15.34 18.58 -31.62
CA ILE A 3 16.78 18.30 -31.45
C ILE A 3 17.28 18.58 -30.01
N ILE A 4 16.54 19.31 -29.17
CA ILE A 4 17.00 19.68 -27.80
C ILE A 4 16.55 18.65 -26.73
N ILE A 5 15.57 17.80 -27.02
CA ILE A 5 15.02 16.89 -26.00
C ILE A 5 15.93 15.67 -25.76
N GLU A 6 16.67 15.19 -26.77
CA GLU A 6 17.56 14.02 -26.61
C GLU A 6 18.80 14.31 -25.74
N GLU A 7 19.36 15.52 -25.78
CA GLU A 7 20.55 15.87 -24.98
C GLU A 7 20.24 16.18 -23.50
N ILE A 8 18.96 16.39 -23.14
CA ILE A 8 18.54 16.65 -21.75
C ILE A 8 18.26 15.36 -20.98
N ILE A 9 18.04 14.23 -21.67
CA ILE A 9 17.76 12.92 -21.05
C ILE A 9 18.84 12.53 -20.03
N PRO A 10 20.16 12.62 -20.31
CA PRO A 10 21.20 12.29 -19.32
C PRO A 10 21.12 13.14 -18.05
N LEU A 11 20.75 14.42 -18.17
CA LEU A 11 20.63 15.35 -17.05
C LEU A 11 19.38 15.05 -16.20
N VAL A 12 18.25 14.75 -16.84
CA VAL A 12 16.99 14.34 -16.15
C VAL A 12 17.17 13.00 -15.43
N VAL A 13 17.90 12.05 -16.02
CA VAL A 13 18.22 10.75 -15.40
C VAL A 13 19.02 10.92 -14.10
N LEU A 14 19.90 11.91 -14.04
CA LEU A 14 20.70 12.18 -12.84
C LEU A 14 19.94 12.99 -11.77
N TYR A 15 19.13 13.97 -12.17
CA TYR A 15 18.57 14.97 -11.26
C TYR A 15 17.06 14.84 -10.98
N ALA A 16 16.29 14.14 -11.81
CA ALA A 16 14.83 14.02 -11.67
C ALA A 16 14.32 12.59 -11.97
N PRO A 17 14.75 11.57 -11.19
CA PRO A 17 14.41 10.16 -11.43
C PRO A 17 12.91 9.85 -11.34
N PHE A 18 12.10 10.74 -10.78
CA PHE A 18 10.63 10.59 -10.69
C PHE A 18 9.90 10.77 -12.03
N VAL A 19 10.59 11.27 -13.07
CA VAL A 19 10.03 11.50 -14.42
C VAL A 19 10.25 10.28 -15.33
N LEU A 20 11.14 9.37 -14.94
CA LEU A 20 11.47 8.20 -15.75
C LEU A 20 10.53 7.03 -15.48
N PRO A 21 10.14 6.28 -16.52
CA PRO A 21 9.46 5.00 -16.32
C PRO A 21 10.35 4.09 -15.48
N SER A 22 9.74 3.29 -14.61
CA SER A 22 10.42 2.40 -13.66
C SER A 22 11.38 1.41 -14.33
N THR A 23 11.17 1.12 -15.61
CA THR A 23 12.05 0.31 -16.47
C THR A 23 13.40 0.96 -16.77
N CYS A 24 13.54 2.27 -16.56
CA CYS A 24 14.76 3.04 -16.82
C CYS A 24 15.49 3.45 -15.54
N LEU A 25 15.06 2.98 -14.37
CA LEU A 25 15.73 3.23 -13.10
C LEU A 25 16.84 2.22 -12.87
N LEU A 26 18.00 2.71 -12.44
CA LEU A 26 19.09 1.83 -12.02
C LEU A 26 18.67 1.04 -10.76
N PRO A 27 19.11 -0.22 -10.58
CA PRO A 27 18.77 -1.03 -9.41
C PRO A 27 19.07 -0.31 -8.08
N SER A 28 20.21 0.36 -7.99
CA SER A 28 20.60 1.14 -6.80
C SER A 28 19.71 2.36 -6.54
N GLN A 29 19.12 2.96 -7.58
CA GLN A 29 18.16 4.05 -7.44
C GLN A 29 16.80 3.53 -6.99
N LYS A 30 16.32 2.41 -7.56
CA LYS A 30 15.10 1.73 -7.13
C LYS A 30 15.18 1.36 -5.65
N GLU A 31 16.28 0.74 -5.22
CA GLU A 31 16.47 0.36 -3.82
C GLU A 31 16.44 1.57 -2.87
N ARG A 32 17.06 2.70 -3.25
CA ARG A 32 16.99 3.95 -2.47
C ARG A 32 15.58 4.53 -2.40
N ILE A 33 14.82 4.44 -3.49
CA ILE A 33 13.43 4.91 -3.54
C ILE A 33 12.56 4.03 -2.62
N ASP A 34 12.71 2.71 -2.72
CA ASP A 34 11.94 1.75 -1.94
C ASP A 34 12.30 1.85 -0.45
N ALA A 35 13.58 2.04 -0.11
CA ALA A 35 14.01 2.31 1.27
C ALA A 35 13.37 3.57 1.85
N LYS A 36 13.34 4.67 1.08
CA LYS A 36 12.65 5.90 1.50
C LYS A 36 11.15 5.72 1.62
N ARG A 37 10.54 4.89 0.76
CA ARG A 37 9.11 4.56 0.82
C ARG A 37 8.80 3.81 2.11
N ARG A 38 9.57 2.77 2.44
CA ARG A 38 9.45 1.99 3.68
C ARG A 38 9.54 2.86 4.92
N GLU A 39 10.56 3.70 4.98
CA GLU A 39 10.76 4.61 6.12
C GLU A 39 9.54 5.54 6.31
N LYS A 40 9.05 6.13 5.21
CA LYS A 40 7.85 6.99 5.26
C LYS A 40 6.61 6.22 5.70
N GLN A 41 6.42 5.00 5.20
CA GLN A 41 5.30 4.15 5.57
C GLN A 41 5.35 3.82 7.07
N ARG A 42 6.51 3.41 7.59
CA ARG A 42 6.72 3.14 9.01
C ARG A 42 6.41 4.36 9.87
N LEU A 43 7.02 5.51 9.55
CA LEU A 43 6.78 6.75 10.28
C LEU A 43 5.30 7.14 10.25
N ARG A 44 4.61 6.90 9.13
CA ARG A 44 3.18 7.17 8.99
C ARG A 44 2.34 6.28 9.89
N VAL A 45 2.64 4.99 9.95
CA VAL A 45 1.95 4.05 10.85
C VAL A 45 2.15 4.46 12.30
N LEU A 46 3.40 4.72 12.71
CA LEU A 46 3.71 5.13 14.08
C LEU A 46 2.98 6.42 14.48
N ALA A 47 3.00 7.44 13.62
CA ALA A 47 2.33 8.72 13.88
C ALA A 47 0.80 8.61 13.89
N SER A 48 0.23 7.66 13.13
CA SER A 48 -1.22 7.55 12.92
C SER A 48 -1.86 6.38 13.67
N LYS A 49 -1.11 5.64 14.50
CA LYS A 49 -1.60 4.47 15.24
C LYS A 49 -2.92 4.74 15.99
N PRO A 50 -3.11 5.85 16.73
CA PRO A 50 -4.38 6.15 17.39
C PRO A 50 -5.55 6.41 16.42
N LEU A 51 -5.29 6.81 15.18
CA LEU A 51 -6.31 6.94 14.15
C LEU A 51 -6.75 5.55 13.66
N PHE A 52 -5.79 4.64 13.46
CA PHE A 52 -6.08 3.26 13.06
C PHE A 52 -6.85 2.48 14.13
N ASP A 53 -6.48 2.61 15.41
CA ASP A 53 -7.22 2.01 16.52
C ASP A 53 -8.69 2.47 16.55
N ARG A 54 -8.91 3.79 16.40
CA ARG A 54 -10.26 4.38 16.35
C ARG A 54 -11.05 3.95 15.13
N LEU A 55 -10.43 3.93 13.94
CA LEU A 55 -11.07 3.47 12.72
C LEU A 55 -11.50 2.01 12.86
N ARG A 56 -10.59 1.14 13.31
CA ARG A 56 -10.88 -0.28 13.54
C ARG A 56 -12.07 -0.46 14.48
N ALA A 57 -12.05 0.21 15.63
CA ALA A 57 -13.15 0.13 16.60
C ALA A 57 -14.48 0.58 15.98
N ARG A 58 -14.49 1.68 15.21
CA ARG A 58 -15.68 2.20 14.53
C ARG A 58 -16.22 1.24 13.46
N MET A 59 -15.33 0.63 12.67
CA MET A 59 -15.72 -0.32 11.62
C MET A 59 -16.31 -1.61 12.20
N LEU A 60 -15.77 -2.09 13.33
CA LEU A 60 -16.31 -3.25 14.04
C LEU A 60 -17.66 -2.95 14.73
N ALA A 61 -17.81 -1.75 15.30
CA ALA A 61 -19.05 -1.34 15.97
C ALA A 61 -20.21 -1.04 15.01
N SER A 62 -19.93 -0.75 13.73
CA SER A 62 -20.94 -0.30 12.77
C SER A 62 -20.83 -1.03 11.43
N PRO A 63 -21.19 -2.33 11.37
CA PRO A 63 -20.98 -3.18 10.19
C PRO A 63 -21.77 -2.69 8.96
N ALA A 64 -22.98 -2.16 9.13
CA ALA A 64 -23.84 -1.73 8.03
C ALA A 64 -23.51 -0.33 7.47
N THR A 65 -22.65 0.46 8.14
CA THR A 65 -22.37 1.84 7.74
C THR A 65 -21.35 1.87 6.59
N PRO A 66 -21.61 2.59 5.47
CA PRO A 66 -20.66 2.70 4.37
C PRO A 66 -19.29 3.22 4.81
N VAL A 67 -18.21 2.64 4.30
CA VAL A 67 -16.82 3.01 4.65
C VAL A 67 -16.56 4.51 4.48
N ALA A 68 -17.12 5.13 3.44
CA ALA A 68 -16.95 6.56 3.19
C ALA A 68 -17.48 7.46 4.33
N ALA A 69 -18.52 7.03 5.06
CA ALA A 69 -19.04 7.75 6.22
C ALA A 69 -18.20 7.51 7.48
N LEU A 70 -17.45 6.41 7.54
CA LEU A 70 -16.59 6.04 8.67
C LEU A 70 -15.21 6.72 8.60
N LEU A 71 -14.79 7.14 7.40
CA LEU A 71 -13.48 7.75 7.14
C LEU A 71 -13.53 9.27 7.23
N ASP A 72 -13.05 9.82 8.35
CA ASP A 72 -12.78 11.25 8.48
C ASP A 72 -11.52 11.67 7.70
N GLN A 73 -11.33 12.98 7.53
CA GLN A 73 -10.22 13.53 6.75
C GLN A 73 -8.83 13.09 7.28
N PRO A 74 -8.55 13.12 8.59
CA PRO A 74 -7.28 12.63 9.13
C PRO A 74 -7.05 11.14 8.86
N THR A 75 -8.08 10.30 9.01
CA THR A 75 -7.97 8.86 8.78
C THR A 75 -7.75 8.53 7.31
N LEU A 76 -8.43 9.23 6.40
CA LEU A 76 -8.24 9.05 4.97
C LEU A 76 -6.82 9.45 4.52
N VAL A 77 -6.27 10.52 5.12
CA VAL A 77 -4.89 10.96 4.94
C VAL A 77 -3.89 9.95 5.52
N ALA A 78 -4.21 9.32 6.65
CA ALA A 78 -3.41 8.26 7.25
C ALA A 78 -3.37 7.01 6.36
N LEU A 79 -4.53 6.50 5.92
CA LEU A 79 -4.65 5.34 5.03
C LEU A 79 -3.90 5.53 3.72
N ASN A 80 -4.11 6.66 3.04
CA ASN A 80 -3.38 6.95 1.79
C ASN A 80 -1.87 6.98 2.05
N GLY A 81 -1.41 7.58 3.15
CA GLY A 81 0.02 7.65 3.45
C GLY A 81 0.64 6.27 3.75
N VAL A 82 -0.06 5.39 4.46
CA VAL A 82 0.42 4.02 4.75
C VAL A 82 0.48 3.19 3.47
N LEU A 83 -0.45 3.39 2.54
CA LEU A 83 -0.45 2.72 1.24
C LEU A 83 0.48 3.40 0.22
N SER A 84 1.35 4.31 0.66
CA SER A 84 2.27 5.08 -0.20
C SER A 84 1.57 5.88 -1.33
N LEU A 85 0.29 6.22 -1.14
CA LEU A 85 -0.51 7.03 -2.06
C LEU A 85 -0.38 8.52 -1.76
N SER A 86 -0.62 9.36 -2.77
CA SER A 86 -0.58 10.81 -2.60
C SER A 86 -1.68 11.30 -1.65
N THR A 87 -1.26 11.99 -0.59
CA THR A 87 -2.14 12.59 0.42
C THR A 87 -2.60 14.00 0.07
N LEU A 88 -2.21 14.52 -1.10
CA LEU A 88 -2.57 15.86 -1.57
C LEU A 88 -3.94 15.88 -2.26
N GLY A 89 -4.65 17.00 -2.13
CA GLY A 89 -5.94 17.24 -2.78
C GLY A 89 -7.16 17.04 -1.88
N PRO A 90 -8.38 17.11 -2.44
CA PRO A 90 -9.62 16.97 -1.67
C PRO A 90 -9.92 15.52 -1.25
N ASN A 91 -10.80 15.32 -0.27
CA ASN A 91 -11.15 14.00 0.25
C ASN A 91 -11.72 13.05 -0.82
N ALA A 92 -12.53 13.56 -1.76
CA ALA A 92 -13.06 12.76 -2.86
C ALA A 92 -11.93 12.15 -3.72
N LEU A 93 -10.86 12.90 -3.97
CA LEU A 93 -9.71 12.42 -4.74
C LEU A 93 -8.91 11.37 -3.97
N ARG A 94 -8.68 11.59 -2.66
CA ARG A 94 -8.03 10.60 -1.78
C ARG A 94 -8.85 9.31 -1.68
N MET A 95 -10.17 9.41 -1.60
CA MET A 95 -11.08 8.27 -1.59
C MET A 95 -11.03 7.51 -2.91
N ARG A 96 -11.04 8.22 -4.04
CA ARG A 96 -10.90 7.61 -5.37
C ARG A 96 -9.59 6.82 -5.49
N ARG A 97 -8.46 7.41 -5.09
CA ARG A 97 -7.15 6.73 -5.11
C ARG A 97 -7.14 5.49 -4.22
N LEU A 98 -7.69 5.60 -3.00
CA LEU A 98 -7.80 4.48 -2.08
C LEU A 98 -8.61 3.33 -2.70
N ARG A 99 -9.77 3.62 -3.30
CA ARG A 99 -10.60 2.61 -3.99
C ARG A 99 -9.88 1.97 -5.16
N GLN A 100 -9.22 2.78 -6.00
CA GLN A 100 -8.46 2.28 -7.16
C GLN A 100 -7.32 1.35 -6.70
N HIS A 101 -6.55 1.76 -5.68
CA HIS A 101 -5.46 0.96 -5.13
C HIS A 101 -5.96 -0.36 -4.55
N LEU A 102 -6.97 -0.32 -3.67
CA LEU A 102 -7.50 -1.54 -3.06
C LEU A 102 -8.20 -2.46 -4.07
N SER A 103 -8.75 -1.90 -5.16
CA SER A 103 -9.27 -2.70 -6.28
C SER A 103 -8.15 -3.36 -7.09
N ALA A 104 -7.01 -2.68 -7.27
CA ALA A 104 -5.84 -3.29 -7.93
C ALA A 104 -5.26 -4.42 -7.08
N ILE A 105 -5.13 -4.20 -5.76
CA ILE A 105 -4.78 -5.26 -4.81
C ILE A 105 -5.78 -6.42 -4.87
N ALA A 106 -7.06 -6.15 -5.04
CA ALA A 106 -8.06 -7.22 -5.13
C ALA A 106 -7.86 -8.10 -6.36
N GLN A 107 -7.47 -7.52 -7.48
CA GLN A 107 -7.14 -8.26 -8.70
C GLN A 107 -5.85 -9.06 -8.52
N ASP A 108 -4.83 -8.46 -7.91
CA ASP A 108 -3.56 -9.13 -7.58
C ASP A 108 -3.76 -10.30 -6.59
N ASP A 109 -4.54 -10.09 -5.52
CA ASP A 109 -4.91 -11.14 -4.56
C ASP A 109 -5.61 -12.33 -5.25
N ALA A 110 -6.40 -12.09 -6.30
CA ALA A 110 -7.06 -13.17 -7.04
C ALA A 110 -6.02 -14.00 -7.82
N LEU A 111 -5.07 -13.34 -8.50
CA LEU A 111 -3.98 -14.02 -9.22
C LEU A 111 -3.09 -14.82 -8.26
N LEU A 112 -2.66 -14.21 -7.15
CA LEU A 112 -1.80 -14.87 -6.16
C LEU A 112 -2.45 -16.12 -5.57
N ARG A 113 -3.77 -16.14 -5.38
CA ARG A 113 -4.49 -17.35 -4.93
C ARG A 113 -4.44 -18.47 -5.96
N HIS A 114 -4.60 -18.15 -7.25
CA HIS A 114 -4.45 -19.14 -8.32
C HIS A 114 -3.02 -19.66 -8.41
N GLU A 115 -2.03 -18.85 -8.06
CA GLU A 115 -0.59 -19.18 -8.07
C GLU A 115 -0.08 -19.68 -6.70
N SER A 116 -0.85 -20.57 -6.06
CA SER A 116 -0.46 -21.21 -4.79
C SER A 116 -0.15 -20.22 -3.65
N PHE A 117 -0.96 -19.16 -3.52
CA PHE A 117 -0.83 -18.12 -2.49
C PHE A 117 0.51 -17.35 -2.54
N GLY A 118 1.09 -17.20 -3.73
CA GLY A 118 2.35 -16.47 -3.90
C GLY A 118 3.58 -17.22 -3.40
N LYS A 119 3.52 -18.55 -3.25
CA LYS A 119 4.68 -19.39 -2.88
C LYS A 119 5.84 -19.33 -3.87
N MET A 120 5.57 -18.89 -5.10
CA MET A 120 6.58 -18.74 -6.16
C MET A 120 7.21 -17.35 -6.21
N LEU A 121 6.74 -16.41 -5.37
CA LEU A 121 7.29 -15.06 -5.33
C LEU A 121 8.73 -15.08 -4.81
N SER A 122 9.60 -14.32 -5.46
CA SER A 122 10.92 -14.02 -4.93
C SER A 122 10.80 -13.20 -3.63
N HIS A 123 11.85 -13.16 -2.81
CA HIS A 123 11.86 -12.33 -1.60
C HIS A 123 11.59 -10.84 -1.88
N ALA A 124 11.96 -10.34 -3.06
CA ALA A 124 11.69 -8.96 -3.45
C ALA A 124 10.21 -8.75 -3.75
N GLU A 125 9.59 -9.65 -4.53
CA GLU A 125 8.17 -9.56 -4.89
C GLU A 125 7.27 -9.79 -3.67
N LEU A 126 7.61 -10.75 -2.80
CA LEU A 126 6.89 -10.99 -1.55
C LEU A 126 6.90 -9.74 -0.67
N ARG A 127 8.05 -9.07 -0.57
CA ARG A 127 8.18 -7.82 0.19
C ARG A 127 7.36 -6.69 -0.43
N ASP A 128 7.43 -6.52 -1.74
CA ASP A 128 6.66 -5.49 -2.44
C ASP A 128 5.15 -5.74 -2.25
N ALA A 129 4.69 -6.99 -2.36
CA ALA A 129 3.30 -7.39 -2.18
C ALA A 129 2.75 -7.04 -0.77
N ILE A 130 3.49 -7.32 0.30
CA ILE A 130 3.05 -6.99 1.66
C ILE A 130 3.12 -5.47 1.94
N GLU A 131 4.11 -4.76 1.38
CA GLU A 131 4.23 -3.31 1.52
C GLU A 131 3.08 -2.57 0.85
N GLU A 132 2.66 -3.02 -0.35
CA GLU A 132 1.51 -2.48 -1.07
C GLU A 132 0.19 -2.65 -0.29
N ARG A 133 0.07 -3.72 0.50
CA ARG A 133 -1.05 -4.01 1.41
C ARG A 133 -0.96 -3.24 2.73
N GLY A 134 0.06 -2.39 2.91
CA GLY A 134 0.21 -1.55 4.10
C GLY A 134 0.84 -2.26 5.29
N ILE A 135 1.47 -3.43 5.09
CA ILE A 135 2.13 -4.19 6.15
C ILE A 135 3.59 -3.74 6.26
N ILE A 136 4.03 -3.39 7.47
CA ILE A 136 5.42 -2.98 7.71
C ILE A 136 6.32 -4.21 7.69
N THR A 137 7.37 -4.15 6.89
CA THR A 137 8.31 -5.26 6.65
C THR A 137 9.55 -5.21 7.55
N GLU A 138 9.83 -4.06 8.13
CA GLU A 138 11.05 -3.82 8.87
C GLU A 138 11.13 -4.67 10.16
N GLY A 139 12.25 -5.39 10.32
CA GLY A 139 12.48 -6.29 11.45
C GLY A 139 11.75 -7.63 11.38
N LEU A 140 11.01 -7.93 10.30
CA LEU A 140 10.37 -9.23 10.09
C LEU A 140 11.25 -10.12 9.19
N SER A 141 11.24 -11.42 9.46
CA SER A 141 11.92 -12.40 8.60
C SER A 141 11.08 -12.72 7.35
N PRO A 142 11.70 -13.17 6.24
CA PRO A 142 10.97 -13.57 5.02
C PRO A 142 9.88 -14.62 5.28
N LYS A 143 10.14 -15.57 6.18
CA LYS A 143 9.16 -16.59 6.58
C LYS A 143 7.91 -15.99 7.23
N LEU A 144 8.07 -14.89 7.96
CA LEU A 144 6.95 -14.17 8.55
C LEU A 144 6.21 -13.32 7.49
N TRP A 145 6.89 -12.83 6.47
CA TRP A 145 6.26 -12.17 5.32
C TRP A 145 5.31 -13.12 4.58
N GLU A 146 5.73 -14.37 4.35
CA GLU A 146 4.88 -15.41 3.73
C GLU A 146 3.63 -15.65 4.57
N ALA A 147 3.79 -15.87 5.88
CA ALA A 147 2.66 -16.08 6.78
C ALA A 147 1.70 -14.88 6.84
N ARG A 148 2.22 -13.66 6.73
CA ARG A 148 1.43 -12.42 6.68
C ARG A 148 0.62 -12.33 5.39
N LEU A 149 1.24 -12.63 4.25
CA LEU A 149 0.56 -12.63 2.97
C LEU A 149 -0.52 -13.72 2.92
N GLU A 150 -0.20 -14.93 3.38
CA GLU A 150 -1.16 -16.04 3.44
C GLU A 150 -2.35 -15.72 4.36
N SER A 151 -2.10 -15.14 5.54
CA SER A 151 -3.15 -14.68 6.45
C SER A 151 -4.02 -13.59 5.82
N TRP A 152 -3.43 -12.63 5.10
CA TRP A 152 -4.17 -11.60 4.37
C TRP A 152 -5.07 -12.24 3.31
N LEU A 153 -4.50 -13.07 2.43
CA LEU A 153 -5.24 -13.69 1.32
C LEU A 153 -6.39 -14.58 1.82
N SER A 154 -6.20 -15.26 2.96
CA SER A 154 -7.21 -16.09 3.61
C SER A 154 -8.33 -15.25 4.24
N SER A 155 -8.00 -14.09 4.82
CA SER A 155 -9.00 -13.23 5.48
C SER A 155 -9.97 -12.56 4.50
N VAL A 156 -9.52 -12.29 3.27
CA VAL A 156 -10.29 -11.57 2.26
C VAL A 156 -11.13 -12.52 1.38
N ASP A 157 -11.12 -13.82 1.66
CA ASP A 157 -11.85 -14.80 0.86
C ASP A 157 -13.35 -14.83 1.23
N GLY A 158 -14.21 -14.87 0.21
CA GLY A 158 -15.66 -15.08 0.37
C GLY A 158 -16.50 -13.91 0.91
N GLU A 159 -15.95 -12.71 1.05
CA GLU A 159 -16.67 -11.58 1.64
C GLU A 159 -17.35 -10.68 0.60
N GLU A 160 -18.64 -10.38 0.81
CA GLU A 160 -19.45 -9.56 -0.09
C GLU A 160 -18.97 -8.09 -0.19
N ASP A 161 -18.38 -7.54 0.88
CA ASP A 161 -17.81 -6.17 0.91
C ASP A 161 -16.27 -6.19 0.98
N ALA A 162 -15.68 -6.66 -0.12
CA ALA A 162 -14.24 -6.85 -0.27
C ALA A 162 -13.43 -5.53 -0.12
N PHE A 163 -14.03 -4.37 -0.35
CA PHE A 163 -13.39 -3.07 -0.13
C PHE A 163 -13.34 -2.72 1.36
N ARG A 164 -14.46 -2.85 2.08
CA ARG A 164 -14.52 -2.59 3.52
C ARG A 164 -13.55 -3.46 4.27
N HIS A 165 -13.51 -4.74 3.98
CA HIS A 165 -12.64 -5.64 4.73
C HIS A 165 -11.17 -5.32 4.52
N ARG A 166 -10.74 -5.02 3.28
CA ARG A 166 -9.37 -4.55 3.04
C ARG A 166 -9.05 -3.28 3.82
N VAL A 167 -9.97 -2.32 3.89
CA VAL A 167 -9.78 -1.12 4.74
C VAL A 167 -9.63 -1.51 6.22
N LEU A 168 -10.42 -2.46 6.70
CA LEU A 168 -10.33 -2.98 8.07
C LEU A 168 -8.99 -3.68 8.33
N LEU A 169 -8.48 -4.48 7.38
CA LEU A 169 -7.19 -5.15 7.50
C LEU A 169 -6.04 -4.14 7.51
N VAL A 170 -6.05 -3.15 6.61
CA VAL A 170 -5.05 -2.06 6.62
C VAL A 170 -5.08 -1.31 7.95
N ALA A 171 -6.28 -1.01 8.47
CA ALA A 171 -6.43 -0.38 9.78
C ALA A 171 -5.93 -1.27 10.92
N SER A 172 -6.18 -2.58 10.85
CA SER A 172 -5.69 -3.54 11.86
C SER A 172 -4.17 -3.64 11.85
N ASN A 173 -3.56 -3.74 10.67
CA ASN A 173 -2.10 -3.69 10.49
C ASN A 173 -1.51 -2.38 11.02
N GLY A 174 -2.12 -1.24 10.69
CA GLY A 174 -1.70 0.08 11.20
C GLY A 174 -1.85 0.23 12.71
N ALA A 175 -2.81 -0.46 13.32
CA ALA A 175 -2.98 -0.55 14.77
C ALA A 175 -1.97 -1.52 15.43
N GLY A 176 -1.28 -2.36 14.65
CA GLY A 176 -0.45 -3.47 15.16
C GLY A 176 -1.29 -4.61 15.73
N LYS A 177 -2.51 -4.81 15.21
CA LYS A 177 -3.38 -5.93 15.48
C LYS A 177 -3.31 -6.87 14.28
N PHE A 178 -2.82 -8.07 14.54
CA PHE A 178 -2.32 -9.04 13.60
C PHE A 178 -3.14 -10.31 13.66
#